data_AF-A0A8J7XNF2-F1
#
_entry.id   AF-A0A8J7XNF2-F1
#
_cell.length_a   1.000
_cell.length_b   1.000
_cell.length_c   1.000
_cell.angle_alpha   90.00
_cell.angle_beta   90.00
_cell.angle_gamma   90.00
#
_symmetry.space_group_name_H-M   'P 1'
#
loop_
_entity.id
_entity.type
_entity.pdbx_description
1 polymer ?
#
loop_
_entity_poly.entity_id
_entity_poly.type
_entity_poly.pdbx_seq_one_letter_code
_entity_poly.pdbx_strand_id
1 'polypeptide(L)'
;MRRTIKGRLDRGAREFETRVHEHEGEVMGIARRDVVTVPPTISIKGAAETMAAYKTRRLPIAHPGTEKLEGIVISRDIINFLGGGEKHRIISEKYQGNIFAAVNDSIRHIMSREVFTLRDTASIDDVIEEMKEKNVGGFPIVNAEDEVVGIVEEKDVVRQIAGAVTGELVEDLMAADLITITPGTTIKDTCRFMIVNDIRRLPVIQEDELIGLITTTDILRHFASNEMFKHMKGDPLSERINQVMVRTLCTVSPKEDAGKAAQTMKENDVGCLLVTDKRLVGILAERDLLKIF
;
A
#
# COMPACT_ATOMS: atom_id res chain seq x y z
N MET A 1 -75.71 -27.55 24.05
CA MET A 1 -75.06 -26.41 23.38
C MET A 1 -73.56 -26.63 23.46
N ARG A 2 -72.87 -26.68 22.31
CA ARG A 2 -71.44 -27.03 22.17
C ARG A 2 -70.52 -26.00 22.84
N ARG A 3 -69.40 -26.46 23.44
CA ARG A 3 -68.08 -25.82 23.25
C ARG A 3 -66.95 -26.80 23.62
N THR A 4 -66.14 -27.08 22.60
CA THR A 4 -64.92 -27.88 22.58
C THR A 4 -63.73 -26.92 22.52
N ILE A 5 -62.70 -27.07 23.35
CA ILE A 5 -61.33 -26.57 23.09
C ILE A 5 -60.35 -27.56 23.77
N LYS A 6 -59.77 -28.56 23.08
CA LYS A 6 -58.48 -28.54 22.33
C LYS A 6 -57.33 -28.07 23.24
N GLY A 7 -56.46 -28.94 23.76
CA GLY A 7 -55.44 -29.68 23.00
C GLY A 7 -54.10 -29.29 23.61
N ARG A 8 -53.48 -30.22 24.34
CA ARG A 8 -52.17 -30.06 25.01
C ARG A 8 -51.11 -29.98 23.91
N LEU A 9 -50.58 -28.79 23.65
CA LEU A 9 -49.49 -28.58 22.70
C LEU A 9 -48.17 -28.98 23.35
N ASP A 10 -47.59 -30.02 22.74
CA ASP A 10 -46.23 -30.50 22.93
C ASP A 10 -45.24 -29.34 22.80
N ARG A 11 -44.46 -29.07 23.85
CA ARG A 11 -43.38 -28.09 23.80
C ARG A 11 -42.10 -28.86 23.51
N GLY A 12 -41.79 -29.00 22.22
CA GLY A 12 -40.49 -29.50 21.77
C GLY A 12 -39.36 -28.70 22.42
N ALA A 13 -38.25 -29.40 22.71
CA ALA A 13 -37.05 -28.80 23.26
C ALA A 13 -36.60 -27.65 22.36
N ARG A 14 -36.43 -26.45 22.94
CA ARG A 14 -35.77 -25.35 22.25
C ARG A 14 -34.30 -25.71 22.15
N GLU A 15 -33.87 -26.10 20.95
CA GLU A 15 -32.45 -26.06 20.60
C GLU A 15 -32.03 -24.59 20.65
N PHE A 16 -31.28 -24.24 21.70
CA PHE A 16 -30.53 -23.00 21.71
C PHE A 16 -29.41 -23.19 20.70
N GLU A 17 -29.61 -22.72 19.47
CA GLU A 17 -28.49 -22.37 18.60
C GLU A 17 -27.69 -21.33 19.36
N THR A 18 -26.60 -21.79 19.96
CA THR A 18 -25.61 -20.92 20.56
C THR A 18 -25.00 -20.22 19.36
N ARG A 19 -25.38 -18.96 19.12
CA ARG A 19 -24.66 -18.12 18.16
C ARG A 19 -23.23 -18.08 18.66
N VAL A 20 -22.36 -18.86 18.00
CA VAL A 20 -20.92 -18.72 18.17
C VAL A 20 -20.64 -17.33 17.64
N HIS A 21 -20.50 -16.36 18.54
CA HIS A 21 -19.82 -15.14 18.19
C HIS A 21 -18.38 -15.57 17.89
N GLU A 22 -18.06 -15.75 16.61
CA GLU A 22 -16.67 -15.78 16.18
C GLU A 22 -16.04 -14.51 16.75
N HIS A 23 -15.09 -14.71 17.67
CA HIS A 23 -14.38 -13.57 18.24
C HIS A 23 -13.43 -13.09 17.16
N GLU A 24 -13.52 -11.81 16.83
CA GLU A 24 -12.54 -11.16 15.96
C GLU A 24 -11.13 -11.41 16.52
N GLY A 25 -10.20 -11.77 15.64
CA GLY A 25 -8.81 -12.01 15.97
C GLY A 25 -8.07 -10.72 16.30
N GLU A 26 -6.86 -10.87 16.84
CA GLU A 26 -6.00 -9.75 17.23
C GLU A 26 -5.66 -8.82 16.06
N VAL A 27 -5.64 -9.35 14.84
CA VAL A 27 -5.39 -8.56 13.63
C VAL A 27 -6.36 -7.38 13.51
N MET A 28 -7.61 -7.54 13.92
CA MET A 28 -8.63 -6.49 13.85
C MET A 28 -8.41 -5.36 14.87
N GLY A 29 -7.52 -5.57 15.84
CA GLY A 29 -7.06 -4.55 16.78
C GLY A 29 -6.02 -3.59 16.19
N ILE A 30 -5.26 -4.03 15.18
CA ILE A 30 -4.24 -3.20 14.50
C ILE A 30 -4.66 -2.77 13.09
N ALA A 31 -5.57 -3.51 12.46
CA ALA A 31 -6.04 -3.24 11.12
C ALA A 31 -6.93 -2.00 11.03
N ARG A 32 -6.94 -1.38 9.84
CA ARG A 32 -7.90 -0.33 9.52
C ARG A 32 -9.18 -0.96 9.00
N ARG A 33 -10.31 -0.66 9.66
CA ARG A 33 -11.66 -1.15 9.30
C ARG A 33 -12.32 -0.35 8.18
N ASP A 34 -12.01 0.94 8.08
CA ASP A 34 -12.50 1.80 7.01
C ASP A 34 -11.67 1.55 5.74
N VAL A 35 -12.02 0.49 5.02
CA VAL A 35 -11.33 0.07 3.81
C VAL A 35 -12.07 0.61 2.61
N VAL A 36 -11.33 1.36 1.79
CA VAL A 36 -11.85 1.85 0.52
C VAL A 36 -11.68 0.75 -0.52
N THR A 37 -12.80 0.19 -0.95
CA THR A 37 -12.88 -0.73 -2.09
C THR A 37 -13.36 0.01 -3.33
N VAL A 38 -13.02 -0.51 -4.51
CA VAL A 38 -13.48 0.05 -5.79
C VAL A 38 -13.94 -1.06 -6.74
N PRO A 39 -14.88 -0.79 -7.66
CA PRO A 39 -15.31 -1.77 -8.65
C PRO A 39 -14.20 -2.05 -9.67
N PRO A 40 -14.17 -3.24 -10.30
CA PRO A 40 -13.21 -3.57 -11.36
C PRO A 40 -13.31 -2.67 -12.60
N THR A 41 -14.44 -1.98 -12.76
CA THR A 41 -14.70 -1.08 -13.90
C THR A 41 -14.16 0.34 -13.69
N ILE A 42 -13.67 0.69 -12.50
CA ILE A 42 -13.03 2.00 -12.29
C ILE A 42 -11.84 2.15 -13.26
N SER A 43 -11.60 3.36 -13.74
CA SER A 43 -10.46 3.61 -14.61
C SER A 43 -9.13 3.54 -13.85
N ILE A 44 -8.03 3.31 -14.56
CA ILE A 44 -6.67 3.35 -13.99
C ILE A 44 -6.42 4.70 -13.29
N LYS A 45 -6.83 5.80 -13.94
CA LYS A 45 -6.78 7.14 -13.36
C LYS A 45 -7.65 7.28 -12.11
N GLY A 46 -8.89 6.82 -12.16
CA GLY A 46 -9.82 6.88 -11.02
C GLY A 46 -9.32 6.09 -9.82
N ALA A 47 -8.66 4.95 -10.04
CA ALA A 47 -8.02 4.18 -8.97
C ALA A 47 -6.86 4.98 -8.34
N ALA A 48 -6.01 5.63 -9.14
CA ALA A 48 -4.94 6.47 -8.60
C ALA A 48 -5.47 7.71 -7.85
N GLU A 49 -6.53 8.35 -8.35
CA GLU A 49 -7.25 9.44 -7.66
C GLU A 49 -7.81 8.95 -6.32
N THR A 50 -8.43 7.77 -6.30
CA THR A 50 -8.92 7.14 -5.06
C THR A 50 -7.76 6.87 -4.10
N MET A 51 -6.65 6.28 -4.56
CA MET A 51 -5.45 6.07 -3.74
C MET A 51 -4.93 7.37 -3.11
N ALA A 52 -4.83 8.44 -3.91
CA ALA A 52 -4.36 9.74 -3.46
C ALA A 52 -5.31 10.37 -2.43
N ALA A 53 -6.63 10.34 -2.69
CA ALA A 53 -7.65 10.93 -1.83
C ALA A 53 -7.70 10.26 -0.45
N TYR A 54 -7.64 8.92 -0.41
CA TYR A 54 -7.71 8.14 0.82
C TYR A 54 -6.34 7.81 1.42
N LYS A 55 -5.27 8.39 0.87
CA LYS A 55 -3.87 8.17 1.30
C LYS A 55 -3.54 6.68 1.47
N THR A 56 -4.03 5.86 0.55
CA THR A 56 -3.79 4.41 0.55
C THR A 56 -2.89 4.02 -0.61
N ARG A 57 -2.05 3.00 -0.38
CA ARG A 57 -1.16 2.44 -1.40
C ARG A 57 -1.68 1.12 -1.95
N ARG A 58 -2.85 0.69 -1.48
CA ARG A 58 -3.49 -0.59 -1.76
C ARG A 58 -4.99 -0.35 -1.88
N LEU A 59 -5.57 -0.77 -2.99
CA LEU A 59 -7.01 -0.72 -3.25
C LEU A 59 -7.50 -2.13 -3.53
N PRO A 60 -8.23 -2.74 -2.59
CA PRO A 60 -9.02 -3.92 -2.88
C PRO A 60 -10.04 -3.60 -3.97
N ILE A 61 -10.10 -4.49 -4.97
CA ILE A 61 -11.08 -4.45 -6.05
C ILE A 61 -12.19 -5.42 -5.67
N ALA A 62 -13.40 -4.92 -5.47
CA ALA A 62 -14.51 -5.71 -4.95
C ALA A 62 -15.81 -5.49 -5.73
N HIS A 63 -16.72 -6.45 -5.65
CA HIS A 63 -18.03 -6.36 -6.26
C HIS A 63 -18.94 -5.40 -5.48
N PRO A 64 -19.50 -4.35 -6.14
CA PRO A 64 -20.38 -3.40 -5.48
C PRO A 64 -21.55 -4.07 -4.75
N GLY A 65 -21.77 -3.66 -3.50
CA GLY A 65 -22.88 -4.12 -2.67
C GLY A 65 -22.67 -5.46 -1.96
N THR A 66 -21.68 -6.25 -2.37
CA THR A 66 -21.29 -7.48 -1.65
C THR A 66 -19.93 -7.37 -0.97
N GLU A 67 -19.10 -6.39 -1.33
CA GLU A 67 -17.71 -6.26 -0.86
C GLU A 67 -16.83 -7.50 -1.09
N LYS A 68 -17.29 -8.47 -1.89
CA LYS A 68 -16.52 -9.66 -2.26
C LYS A 68 -15.32 -9.27 -3.10
N LEU A 69 -14.15 -9.72 -2.65
CA LEU A 69 -12.86 -9.40 -3.25
C LEU A 69 -12.69 -10.10 -4.61
N GLU A 70 -12.48 -9.32 -5.68
CA GLU A 70 -12.13 -9.81 -7.03
C GLU A 70 -10.63 -9.69 -7.32
N GLY A 71 -9.97 -8.71 -6.73
CA GLY A 71 -8.56 -8.40 -7.01
C GLY A 71 -7.98 -7.35 -6.08
N ILE A 72 -6.72 -6.97 -6.33
CA ILE A 72 -6.07 -5.86 -5.64
C ILE A 72 -5.21 -5.07 -6.61
N VAL A 73 -5.12 -3.78 -6.38
CA VAL A 73 -4.18 -2.88 -7.05
C VAL A 73 -3.34 -2.20 -5.99
N ILE A 74 -2.03 -2.21 -6.17
CA ILE A 74 -1.10 -1.46 -5.33
C ILE A 74 -0.47 -0.33 -6.12
N SER A 75 0.08 0.69 -5.45
CA SER A 75 0.70 1.83 -6.15
C SER A 75 1.76 1.39 -7.16
N ARG A 76 2.48 0.30 -6.88
CA ARG A 76 3.46 -0.30 -7.80
C ARG A 76 2.85 -0.72 -9.14
N ASP A 77 1.60 -1.13 -9.19
CA ASP A 77 0.91 -1.48 -10.44
C ASP A 77 0.68 -0.25 -11.32
N ILE A 78 0.34 0.89 -10.70
CA ILE A 78 0.25 2.17 -11.38
C ILE A 78 1.63 2.58 -11.92
N ILE A 79 2.69 2.46 -11.12
CA ILE A 79 4.07 2.76 -11.56
C ILE A 79 4.53 1.84 -12.69
N ASN A 80 4.17 0.55 -12.64
CA ASN A 80 4.46 -0.42 -13.69
C ASN A 80 3.76 -0.01 -15.01
N PHE A 81 2.49 0.40 -14.93
CA PHE A 81 1.72 0.94 -16.05
C PHE A 81 2.32 2.25 -16.61
N LEU A 82 2.81 3.16 -15.77
CA LEU A 82 3.42 4.44 -16.15
C LEU A 82 4.83 4.32 -16.78
N GLY A 83 5.22 3.14 -17.24
CA GLY A 83 6.50 2.92 -17.93
C GLY A 83 7.51 2.13 -17.11
N GLY A 84 7.13 1.68 -15.91
CA GLY A 84 7.99 0.88 -15.06
C GLY A 84 8.17 -0.57 -15.52
N GLY A 85 7.21 -1.17 -16.23
CA GLY A 85 7.33 -2.57 -16.62
C GLY A 85 6.27 -3.07 -17.58
N GLU A 86 5.96 -4.36 -17.46
CA GLU A 86 5.07 -5.14 -18.32
C GLU A 86 3.67 -4.55 -18.51
N LYS A 87 3.08 -3.95 -17.45
CA LYS A 87 1.76 -3.32 -17.50
C LYS A 87 1.73 -2.07 -18.39
N HIS A 88 2.89 -1.51 -18.74
CA HIS A 88 3.00 -0.42 -19.72
C HIS A 88 2.65 -0.86 -21.15
N ARG A 89 2.79 -2.15 -21.48
CA ARG A 89 2.56 -2.67 -22.84
C ARG A 89 1.16 -2.35 -23.37
N ILE A 90 0.16 -2.25 -22.49
CA ILE A 90 -1.19 -1.85 -22.87
C ILE A 90 -1.22 -0.49 -23.59
N ILE A 91 -0.36 0.46 -23.19
CA ILE A 91 -0.28 1.78 -23.78
C ILE A 91 0.23 1.68 -25.22
N SER A 92 1.28 0.90 -25.46
CA SER A 92 1.86 0.71 -26.79
C SER A 92 1.00 -0.19 -27.69
N GLU A 93 0.48 -1.30 -27.17
CA GLU A 93 -0.18 -2.34 -27.95
C GLU A 93 -1.65 -2.05 -28.22
N LYS A 94 -2.42 -1.67 -27.19
CA LYS A 94 -3.87 -1.40 -27.31
C LYS A 94 -4.15 0.04 -27.73
N TYR A 95 -3.32 0.98 -27.28
CA TYR A 95 -3.55 2.42 -27.46
C TYR A 95 -2.54 3.13 -28.35
N GLN A 96 -1.62 2.40 -29.02
CA GLN A 96 -0.66 2.96 -29.98
C GLN A 96 0.17 4.13 -29.42
N GLY A 97 0.52 4.07 -28.13
CA GLY A 97 1.28 5.11 -27.42
C GLY A 97 0.41 6.22 -26.81
N ASN A 98 -0.91 6.18 -26.98
CA ASN A 98 -1.81 7.18 -26.43
C ASN A 98 -2.11 6.93 -24.93
N ILE A 99 -1.26 7.48 -24.07
CA ILE A 99 -1.43 7.41 -22.61
C ILE A 99 -2.74 8.06 -22.13
N PHE A 100 -3.21 9.12 -22.78
CA PHE A 100 -4.45 9.80 -22.39
C PHE A 100 -5.67 8.90 -22.58
N ALA A 101 -5.68 8.04 -23.60
CA ALA A 101 -6.71 7.02 -23.76
C ALA A 101 -6.51 5.87 -22.77
N ALA A 102 -5.27 5.40 -22.61
CA ALA A 102 -4.95 4.24 -21.78
C ALA A 102 -5.31 4.43 -20.29
N VAL A 103 -5.15 5.65 -19.75
CA VAL A 103 -5.44 5.91 -18.33
C VAL A 103 -6.93 5.86 -17.98
N ASN A 104 -7.80 5.94 -19.00
CA ASN A 104 -9.24 5.79 -18.86
C ASN A 104 -9.70 4.33 -18.99
N ASP A 105 -8.79 3.40 -19.28
CA ASP A 105 -9.09 1.98 -19.35
C ASP A 105 -9.38 1.40 -17.96
N SER A 106 -10.07 0.26 -17.94
CA SER A 106 -10.47 -0.41 -16.70
C SER A 106 -9.26 -0.90 -15.91
N ILE A 107 -9.30 -0.69 -14.59
CA ILE A 107 -8.26 -1.13 -13.66
C ILE A 107 -8.06 -2.66 -13.69
N ARG A 108 -9.09 -3.42 -14.09
CA ARG A 108 -9.02 -4.87 -14.31
C ARG A 108 -7.84 -5.31 -15.17
N HIS A 109 -7.40 -4.47 -16.12
CA HIS A 109 -6.28 -4.80 -16.99
C HIS A 109 -4.93 -4.79 -16.27
N ILE A 110 -4.83 -4.12 -15.12
CA ILE A 110 -3.59 -3.98 -14.37
C ILE A 110 -3.66 -4.45 -12.92
N MET A 111 -4.82 -4.91 -12.43
CA MET A 111 -4.96 -5.47 -11.08
C MET A 111 -4.34 -6.88 -10.98
N SER A 112 -3.96 -7.28 -9.76
CA SER A 112 -3.71 -8.69 -9.45
C SER A 112 -5.01 -9.39 -9.09
N ARG A 113 -5.21 -10.60 -9.63
CA ARG A 113 -6.34 -11.50 -9.26
C ARG A 113 -5.97 -12.48 -8.15
N GLU A 114 -4.69 -12.83 -8.07
CA GLU A 114 -4.16 -13.58 -6.94
C GLU A 114 -3.92 -12.57 -5.82
N VAL A 115 -4.88 -12.52 -4.89
CA VAL A 115 -4.83 -11.64 -3.73
C VAL A 115 -4.50 -12.47 -2.51
N PHE A 116 -3.40 -12.12 -1.86
CA PHE A 116 -3.14 -12.64 -0.52
C PHE A 116 -4.01 -11.88 0.47
N THR A 117 -4.76 -12.62 1.27
CA THR A 117 -5.67 -12.09 2.30
C THR A 117 -5.39 -12.76 3.64
N LEU A 118 -5.82 -12.12 4.72
CA LEU A 118 -5.92 -12.73 6.05
C LEU A 118 -7.39 -12.85 6.44
N ARG A 119 -7.71 -13.83 7.28
CA ARG A 119 -9.05 -13.89 7.92
C ARG A 119 -9.12 -12.87 9.05
N ASP A 120 -10.31 -12.36 9.33
CA ASP A 120 -10.60 -11.49 10.49
C ASP A 120 -10.35 -12.16 11.85
N THR A 121 -10.15 -13.47 11.87
CA THR A 121 -9.76 -14.29 13.02
C THR A 121 -8.24 -14.45 13.19
N ALA A 122 -7.42 -13.90 12.29
CA ALA A 122 -5.96 -14.05 12.34
C ALA A 122 -5.32 -13.35 13.55
N SER A 123 -4.18 -13.89 13.99
CA SER A 123 -3.32 -13.30 15.02
C SER A 123 -2.36 -12.25 14.43
N ILE A 124 -1.66 -11.50 15.29
CA ILE A 124 -0.60 -10.58 14.84
C ILE A 124 0.61 -11.36 14.30
N ASP A 125 0.91 -12.53 14.86
CA ASP A 125 2.01 -13.39 14.41
C ASP A 125 1.77 -13.89 12.99
N ASP A 126 0.54 -14.30 12.67
CA ASP A 126 0.14 -14.67 11.31
C ASP A 126 0.41 -13.52 10.32
N VAL A 127 0.14 -12.26 10.71
CA VAL A 127 0.41 -11.10 9.87
C VAL A 127 1.90 -10.99 9.57
N ILE A 128 2.74 -11.11 10.59
CA ILE A 128 4.20 -10.93 10.48
C ILE A 128 4.81 -12.05 9.63
N GLU A 129 4.44 -13.30 9.90
CA GLU A 129 4.89 -14.47 9.15
C GLU A 129 4.49 -14.33 7.67
N GLU A 130 3.23 -14.00 7.40
CA GLU A 130 2.73 -13.86 6.04
C GLU A 130 3.39 -12.69 5.28
N MET A 131 3.67 -11.56 5.96
CA MET A 131 4.42 -10.45 5.35
C MET A 131 5.84 -10.87 4.94
N LYS A 132 6.51 -11.68 5.79
CA LYS A 132 7.87 -12.19 5.55
C LYS A 132 7.89 -13.22 4.42
N GLU A 133 7.02 -14.22 4.48
CA GLU A 133 6.98 -15.33 3.52
C GLU A 133 6.56 -14.88 2.13
N LYS A 134 5.49 -14.08 2.02
CA LYS A 134 4.93 -13.65 0.74
C LYS A 134 5.61 -12.40 0.19
N ASN A 135 6.51 -11.79 0.96
CA ASN A 135 7.20 -10.55 0.60
C ASN A 135 6.23 -9.38 0.30
N VAL A 136 5.03 -9.38 0.91
CA VAL A 136 3.97 -8.39 0.68
C VAL A 136 3.80 -7.51 1.91
N GLY A 137 3.84 -6.19 1.74
CA GLY A 137 3.77 -5.29 2.88
C GLY A 137 2.36 -5.01 3.45
N GLY A 138 1.39 -5.87 3.20
CA GLY A 138 0.01 -5.69 3.68
C GLY A 138 -1.06 -6.47 2.91
N PHE A 139 -2.15 -6.76 3.60
CA PHE A 139 -3.20 -7.69 3.19
C PHE A 139 -4.60 -7.08 3.40
N PRO A 140 -5.54 -7.23 2.46
CA PRO A 140 -6.95 -7.16 2.78
C PRO A 140 -7.30 -8.26 3.78
N ILE A 141 -8.15 -7.91 4.76
CA ILE A 141 -8.72 -8.83 5.72
C ILE A 141 -10.14 -9.13 5.28
N VAL A 142 -10.49 -10.40 5.26
CA VAL A 142 -11.79 -10.88 4.81
C VAL A 142 -12.50 -11.71 5.88
N ASN A 143 -13.83 -11.59 5.95
CA ASN A 143 -14.67 -12.44 6.80
C ASN A 143 -14.87 -13.84 6.18
N ALA A 144 -15.71 -14.69 6.77
CA ALA A 144 -16.02 -16.03 6.27
C ALA A 144 -16.67 -16.04 4.86
N GLU A 145 -17.34 -14.95 4.47
CA GLU A 145 -18.01 -14.77 3.18
C GLU A 145 -17.10 -14.22 2.06
N ASP A 146 -15.80 -14.04 2.33
CA ASP A 146 -14.78 -13.42 1.47
C ASP A 146 -15.05 -11.92 1.18
N GLU A 147 -15.78 -11.26 2.06
CA GLU A 147 -16.03 -9.81 2.01
C GLU A 147 -14.90 -9.07 2.72
N VAL A 148 -14.47 -7.94 2.14
CA VAL A 148 -13.39 -7.12 2.73
C VAL A 148 -13.89 -6.38 3.96
N VAL A 149 -13.33 -6.68 5.13
CA VAL A 149 -13.68 -6.08 6.43
C VAL A 149 -12.56 -5.26 7.07
N GLY A 150 -11.34 -5.36 6.53
CA GLY A 150 -10.19 -4.65 7.05
C GLY A 150 -9.00 -4.63 6.09
N ILE A 151 -7.99 -3.82 6.41
CA ILE A 151 -6.69 -3.87 5.74
C ILE A 151 -5.60 -3.68 6.79
N VAL A 152 -4.56 -4.51 6.73
CA VAL A 152 -3.37 -4.42 7.58
C VAL A 152 -2.14 -4.22 6.71
N GLU A 153 -1.25 -3.32 7.10
CA GLU A 153 -0.01 -3.01 6.39
C GLU A 153 1.19 -3.00 7.34
N GLU A 154 2.42 -3.03 6.80
CA GLU A 154 3.68 -3.00 7.59
C GLU A 154 3.65 -1.87 8.64
N LYS A 155 3.15 -0.69 8.27
CA LYS A 155 2.99 0.46 9.17
C LYS A 155 2.18 0.16 10.43
N ASP A 156 1.18 -0.72 10.35
CA ASP A 156 0.27 -1.00 11.47
C ASP A 156 0.95 -1.90 12.51
N VAL A 157 1.85 -2.79 12.07
CA VAL A 157 2.75 -3.59 12.91
C VAL A 157 3.86 -2.70 13.49
N VAL A 158 4.54 -1.91 12.65
CA VAL A 158 5.63 -1.02 13.08
C VAL A 158 5.17 0.02 14.11
N ARG A 159 3.93 0.48 14.04
CA ARG A 159 3.34 1.40 15.03
C ARG A 159 3.28 0.83 16.44
N GLN A 160 3.36 -0.49 16.63
CA GLN A 160 3.35 -1.12 17.96
C GLN A 160 4.65 -0.87 18.73
N ILE A 161 5.78 -0.70 18.03
CA ILE A 161 7.09 -0.40 18.65
C ILE A 161 7.41 1.11 18.68
N ALA A 162 6.50 1.96 18.19
CA ALA A 162 6.72 3.40 18.16
C ALA A 162 6.90 3.98 19.57
N GLY A 163 8.09 4.47 19.87
CA GLY A 163 8.47 5.04 21.16
C GLY A 163 8.92 4.01 22.20
N ALA A 164 8.94 2.72 21.85
CA ALA A 164 9.56 1.68 22.67
C ALA A 164 11.09 1.81 22.62
N VAL A 165 11.77 1.30 23.63
CA VAL A 165 13.22 1.08 23.59
C VAL A 165 13.42 -0.34 23.09
N THR A 166 13.85 -0.50 21.83
CA THR A 166 14.04 -1.82 21.23
C THR A 166 15.44 -2.37 21.48
N GLY A 167 16.43 -1.50 21.66
CA GLY A 167 17.85 -1.88 21.76
C GLY A 167 18.51 -2.14 20.40
N GLU A 168 17.74 -2.07 19.31
CA GLU A 168 18.22 -2.23 17.94
C GLU A 168 18.53 -0.85 17.35
N LEU A 169 19.70 -0.69 16.74
CA LEU A 169 20.10 0.57 16.13
C LEU A 169 19.60 0.66 14.68
N VAL A 170 19.32 1.88 14.22
CA VAL A 170 18.95 2.14 12.82
C VAL A 170 19.99 1.61 11.84
N GLU A 171 21.28 1.74 12.14
CA GLU A 171 22.37 1.29 11.27
C GLU A 171 22.42 -0.23 11.06
N ASP A 172 21.91 -1.01 12.02
CA ASP A 172 21.86 -2.47 11.92
C ASP A 172 20.70 -2.96 11.04
N LEU A 173 19.68 -2.12 10.86
CA LEU A 173 18.45 -2.46 10.14
C LEU A 173 18.38 -1.86 8.72
N MET A 174 19.00 -0.70 8.51
CA MET A 174 18.88 0.10 7.28
C MET A 174 19.48 -0.60 6.04
N ALA A 175 18.98 -0.23 4.87
CA ALA A 175 19.66 -0.50 3.61
C ALA A 175 20.77 0.54 3.38
N ALA A 176 22.01 0.08 3.26
CA ALA A 176 23.18 0.94 3.02
C ALA A 176 23.59 1.03 1.54
N ASP A 177 23.25 0.03 0.72
CA ASP A 177 23.48 0.08 -0.73
C ASP A 177 22.34 0.85 -1.41
N LEU A 178 22.61 2.12 -1.72
CA LEU A 178 21.60 3.07 -2.17
C LEU A 178 21.63 3.25 -3.68
N ILE A 179 20.52 2.91 -4.31
CA ILE A 179 20.24 3.33 -5.67
C ILE A 179 19.71 4.76 -5.63
N THR A 180 20.40 5.67 -6.33
CA THR A 180 20.06 7.09 -6.38
C THR A 180 19.85 7.54 -7.81
N ILE A 181 19.19 8.69 -7.97
CA ILE A 181 18.96 9.31 -9.28
C ILE A 181 19.35 10.78 -9.25
N THR A 182 19.44 11.38 -10.44
CA THR A 182 19.72 12.82 -10.59
C THR A 182 18.41 13.60 -10.78
N PRO A 183 18.39 14.92 -10.49
CA PRO A 183 17.20 15.76 -10.71
C PRO A 183 16.73 15.82 -12.18
N GLY A 184 17.62 15.50 -13.12
CA GLY A 184 17.33 15.46 -14.55
C GLY A 184 16.65 14.18 -15.04
N THR A 185 16.60 13.14 -14.21
CA THR A 185 15.97 11.85 -14.53
C THR A 185 14.49 12.05 -14.85
N THR A 186 13.95 11.31 -15.81
CA THR A 186 12.54 11.41 -16.20
C THR A 186 11.64 10.59 -15.27
N ILE A 187 10.34 10.89 -15.24
CA ILE A 187 9.34 10.04 -14.55
C ILE A 187 9.39 8.61 -15.10
N LYS A 188 9.47 8.44 -16.43
CA LYS A 188 9.54 7.12 -17.08
C LYS A 188 10.73 6.30 -16.60
N ASP A 189 11.93 6.87 -16.64
CA ASP A 189 13.15 6.19 -16.20
C ASP A 189 13.10 5.88 -14.70
N THR A 190 12.55 6.80 -13.91
CA THR A 190 12.36 6.60 -12.46
C THR A 190 11.40 5.45 -12.17
N CYS A 191 10.26 5.37 -12.87
CA CYS A 191 9.35 4.24 -12.78
C CYS A 191 10.06 2.92 -13.13
N ARG A 192 10.87 2.92 -14.20
CA ARG A 192 11.67 1.74 -14.59
C ARG A 192 12.67 1.34 -13.51
N PHE A 193 13.42 2.29 -12.94
CA PHE A 193 14.35 2.01 -11.85
C PHE A 193 13.64 1.42 -10.63
N MET A 194 12.47 1.95 -10.24
CA MET A 194 11.67 1.43 -9.13
C MET A 194 11.18 0.01 -9.38
N ILE A 195 10.74 -0.31 -10.60
CA ILE A 195 10.28 -1.66 -10.92
C ILE A 195 11.44 -2.65 -11.00
N VAL A 196 12.48 -2.34 -11.79
CA VAL A 196 13.61 -3.26 -12.04
C VAL A 196 14.35 -3.62 -10.75
N ASN A 197 14.56 -2.65 -9.86
CA ASN A 197 15.30 -2.88 -8.61
C ASN A 197 14.39 -3.24 -7.42
N ASP A 198 13.09 -3.41 -7.65
CA ASP A 198 12.08 -3.66 -6.61
C ASP A 198 12.09 -2.65 -5.43
N ILE A 199 12.42 -1.39 -5.73
CA ILE A 199 12.47 -0.31 -4.74
C ILE A 199 11.33 0.68 -4.94
N ARG A 200 10.88 1.29 -3.84
CA ARG A 200 9.74 2.22 -3.86
C ARG A 200 10.14 3.68 -3.77
N ARG A 201 11.42 3.95 -3.56
CA ARG A 201 11.96 5.24 -3.12
C ARG A 201 13.37 5.39 -3.66
N LEU A 202 13.69 6.58 -4.13
CA LEU A 202 14.98 6.91 -4.75
C LEU A 202 15.44 8.27 -4.22
N PRO A 203 16.53 8.33 -3.44
CA PRO A 203 17.17 9.59 -3.11
C PRO A 203 17.63 10.30 -4.39
N VAL A 204 17.44 11.62 -4.42
CA VAL A 204 17.86 12.47 -5.52
C VAL A 204 19.13 13.20 -5.11
N ILE A 205 20.22 12.93 -5.82
CA ILE A 205 21.54 13.50 -5.54
C ILE A 205 21.96 14.42 -6.69
N GLN A 206 22.54 15.57 -6.34
CA GLN A 206 23.20 16.48 -7.27
C GLN A 206 24.50 16.97 -6.62
N GLU A 207 25.62 16.88 -7.34
CA GLU A 207 26.93 17.35 -6.85
C GLU A 207 27.31 16.76 -5.48
N ASP A 208 27.07 15.45 -5.30
CA ASP A 208 27.26 14.69 -4.05
C ASP A 208 26.38 15.11 -2.86
N GLU A 209 25.44 16.02 -3.08
CA GLU A 209 24.47 16.46 -2.08
C GLU A 209 23.09 15.81 -2.30
N LEU A 210 22.48 15.39 -1.20
CA LEU A 210 21.09 14.94 -1.17
C LEU A 210 20.16 16.16 -1.28
N ILE A 211 19.49 16.29 -2.42
CA ILE A 211 18.63 17.44 -2.72
C ILE A 211 17.13 17.12 -2.69
N GLY A 212 16.78 15.83 -2.58
CA GLY A 212 15.39 15.41 -2.55
C GLY A 212 15.19 13.90 -2.44
N LEU A 213 13.93 13.50 -2.42
CA LEU A 213 13.48 12.11 -2.43
C LEU A 213 12.31 12.00 -3.41
N ILE A 214 12.30 10.96 -4.23
CA ILE A 214 11.12 10.58 -5.00
C ILE A 214 10.63 9.22 -4.58
N THR A 215 9.33 9.08 -4.37
CA THR A 215 8.68 7.82 -4.04
C THR A 215 7.62 7.44 -5.07
N THR A 216 7.26 6.16 -5.10
CA THR A 216 6.08 5.68 -5.87
C THR A 216 4.81 6.46 -5.53
N THR A 217 4.64 6.91 -4.28
CA THR A 217 3.50 7.72 -3.85
C THR A 217 3.54 9.13 -4.44
N ASP A 218 4.72 9.73 -4.61
CA ASP A 218 4.84 11.06 -5.21
C ASP A 218 4.46 11.04 -6.69
N ILE A 219 4.98 10.05 -7.43
CA ILE A 219 4.62 9.84 -8.84
C ILE A 219 3.12 9.56 -8.97
N LEU A 220 2.55 8.73 -8.10
CA LEU A 220 1.12 8.43 -8.10
C LEU A 220 0.28 9.69 -7.82
N ARG A 221 0.67 10.52 -6.85
CA ARG A 221 -0.05 11.77 -6.53
C ARG A 221 0.03 12.77 -7.68
N HIS A 222 1.19 12.88 -8.33
CA HIS A 222 1.38 13.72 -9.51
C HIS A 222 0.55 13.25 -10.71
N PHE A 223 0.45 11.93 -10.89
CA PHE A 223 -0.43 11.30 -11.87
C PHE A 223 -1.92 11.58 -11.59
N ALA A 224 -2.33 11.49 -10.31
CA ALA A 224 -3.71 11.68 -9.88
C ALA A 224 -4.18 13.15 -9.93
N SER A 225 -3.29 14.13 -9.72
CA SER A 225 -3.65 15.55 -9.59
C SER A 225 -3.97 16.26 -10.90
N ASN A 226 -4.00 15.54 -12.04
CA ASN A 226 -4.03 16.08 -13.40
C ASN A 226 -2.83 16.96 -13.78
N GLU A 227 -1.92 17.30 -12.86
CA GLU A 227 -0.72 18.11 -13.12
C GLU A 227 0.11 17.53 -14.25
N MET A 228 0.31 16.21 -14.21
CA MET A 228 1.03 15.45 -15.25
C MET A 228 0.40 15.61 -16.66
N PHE A 229 -0.89 15.95 -16.75
CA PHE A 229 -1.62 16.10 -18.01
C PHE A 229 -1.91 17.57 -18.40
N LYS A 230 -1.51 18.56 -17.58
CA LYS A 230 -1.79 19.97 -17.86
C LYS A 230 -1.13 20.46 -19.15
N HIS A 231 0.04 19.92 -19.48
CA HIS A 231 0.75 20.27 -20.69
C HIS A 231 0.43 19.23 -21.78
N MET A 232 -0.65 19.46 -22.55
CA MET A 232 -1.09 18.58 -23.65
C MET A 232 -0.08 18.45 -24.82
N LYS A 233 1.13 19.02 -24.70
CA LYS A 233 2.20 18.94 -25.70
C LYS A 233 3.32 18.05 -25.18
N GLY A 234 3.31 16.78 -25.57
CA GLY A 234 4.41 15.83 -25.33
C GLY A 234 4.00 14.59 -24.54
N ASP A 235 4.96 13.71 -24.31
CA ASP A 235 4.80 12.55 -23.45
C ASP A 235 4.88 13.00 -21.98
N PRO A 236 3.79 12.89 -21.19
CA PRO A 236 3.79 13.29 -19.79
C PRO A 236 4.83 12.56 -18.93
N LEU A 237 5.28 11.37 -19.35
CA LEU A 237 6.29 10.59 -18.63
C LEU A 237 7.72 11.11 -18.85
N SER A 238 7.90 12.07 -19.77
CA SER A 238 9.20 12.72 -20.03
C SER A 238 9.50 13.88 -19.07
N GLU A 239 8.56 14.26 -18.20
CA GLU A 239 8.79 15.26 -17.16
C GLU A 239 9.92 14.82 -16.22
N ARG A 240 10.68 15.80 -15.72
CA ARG A 240 11.85 15.57 -14.87
C ARG A 240 11.47 15.47 -13.40
N ILE A 241 12.16 14.62 -12.67
CA ILE A 241 11.91 14.39 -11.25
C ILE A 241 12.08 15.65 -10.39
N ASN A 242 12.91 16.62 -10.79
CA ASN A 242 13.05 17.87 -10.03
C ASN A 242 11.76 18.69 -9.87
N GLN A 243 10.74 18.45 -10.71
CA GLN A 243 9.41 19.07 -10.60
C GLN A 243 8.48 18.32 -9.64
N VAL A 244 8.78 17.05 -9.34
CA VAL A 244 7.88 16.12 -8.63
C VAL A 244 8.43 15.70 -7.26
N MET A 245 9.76 15.69 -7.10
CA MET A 245 10.43 15.21 -5.90
C MET A 245 10.06 16.02 -4.65
N VAL A 246 10.07 15.34 -3.51
CA VAL A 246 9.90 15.96 -2.21
C VAL A 246 11.24 16.51 -1.73
N ARG A 247 11.21 17.74 -1.21
CA ARG A 247 12.38 18.44 -0.65
C ARG A 247 12.40 18.46 0.87
N THR A 248 11.26 18.23 1.51
CA THR A 248 11.17 18.07 2.96
C THR A 248 11.46 16.61 3.31
N LEU A 249 12.67 16.35 3.78
CA LEU A 249 13.16 15.00 4.03
C LEU A 249 13.02 14.64 5.50
N CYS A 250 12.38 13.51 5.78
CA CYS A 250 12.39 12.91 7.12
C CYS A 250 13.68 12.12 7.27
N THR A 251 14.48 12.45 8.28
CA THR A 251 15.80 11.86 8.51
C THR A 251 15.93 11.33 9.94
N VAL A 252 16.83 10.37 10.13
CA VAL A 252 17.27 9.85 11.43
C VAL A 252 18.77 9.61 11.42
N SER A 253 19.39 9.64 12.59
CA SER A 253 20.79 9.25 12.76
C SER A 253 20.94 7.73 12.79
N PRO A 254 22.05 7.17 12.26
CA PRO A 254 22.33 5.73 12.29
C PRO A 254 22.36 5.13 13.70
N LYS A 255 22.67 5.94 14.72
CA LYS A 255 22.79 5.51 16.11
C LYS A 255 21.51 5.66 16.93
N GLU A 256 20.40 6.04 16.29
CA GLU A 256 19.11 6.12 16.98
C GLU A 256 18.50 4.72 17.14
N ASP A 257 17.70 4.56 18.19
CA ASP A 257 16.94 3.34 18.45
C ASP A 257 15.80 3.18 17.43
N ALA A 258 15.56 1.94 17.00
CA ALA A 258 14.56 1.62 16.00
C ALA A 258 13.12 1.99 16.43
N GLY A 259 12.79 1.93 17.72
CA GLY A 259 11.50 2.36 18.25
C GLY A 259 11.31 3.88 18.16
N LYS A 260 12.39 4.66 18.31
CA LYS A 260 12.37 6.11 18.06
C LYS A 260 12.22 6.43 16.57
N ALA A 261 12.86 5.64 15.70
CA ALA A 261 12.66 5.76 14.25
C ALA A 261 11.21 5.43 13.86
N ALA A 262 10.63 4.36 14.41
CA ALA A 262 9.21 4.02 14.23
C ALA A 262 8.28 5.14 14.70
N GLN A 263 8.61 5.81 15.82
CA GLN A 263 7.87 6.98 16.28
C GLN A 263 7.97 8.15 15.28
N THR A 264 9.16 8.41 14.74
CA THR A 264 9.35 9.46 13.72
C THR A 264 8.55 9.17 12.45
N MET A 265 8.51 7.90 12.01
CA MET A 265 7.65 7.46 10.89
C MET A 265 6.17 7.74 11.17
N LYS A 266 5.70 7.37 12.38
CA LYS A 266 4.31 7.56 12.81
C LYS A 266 3.90 9.03 12.86
N GLU A 267 4.73 9.89 13.46
CA GLU A 267 4.45 11.33 13.63
C GLU A 267 4.44 12.08 12.31
N ASN A 268 5.26 11.66 11.34
CA ASN A 268 5.35 12.30 10.02
C ASN A 268 4.48 11.62 8.94
N ASP A 269 3.77 10.54 9.28
CA ASP A 269 2.99 9.71 8.34
C ASP A 269 3.82 9.25 7.11
N VAL A 270 5.07 8.83 7.37
CA VAL A 270 6.01 8.35 6.35
C VAL A 270 6.40 6.90 6.60
N GLY A 271 6.50 6.11 5.53
CA GLY A 271 6.91 4.70 5.63
C GLY A 271 8.42 4.46 5.47
N CYS A 272 9.20 5.53 5.48
CA CYS A 272 10.66 5.47 5.50
C CYS A 272 11.29 6.72 6.07
N LEU A 273 12.55 6.59 6.48
CA LEU A 273 13.42 7.68 6.86
C LEU A 273 14.73 7.56 6.09
N LEU A 274 15.30 8.70 5.73
CA LEU A 274 16.68 8.75 5.22
C LEU A 274 17.64 8.73 6.41
N VAL A 275 18.63 7.85 6.37
CA VAL A 275 19.62 7.75 7.45
C VAL A 275 20.80 8.65 7.10
N THR A 276 21.11 9.60 7.97
CA THR A 276 22.13 10.61 7.71
C THR A 276 23.16 10.71 8.83
N ASP A 277 24.44 10.75 8.44
CA ASP A 277 25.58 11.11 9.30
C ASP A 277 26.51 12.02 8.49
N LYS A 278 26.30 13.33 8.60
CA LYS A 278 26.89 14.40 7.75
C LYS A 278 26.57 14.31 6.25
N ARG A 279 26.27 13.12 5.75
CA ARG A 279 25.84 12.75 4.41
C ARG A 279 24.78 11.64 4.51
N LEU A 280 24.13 11.34 3.40
CA LEU A 280 23.24 10.18 3.30
C LEU A 280 24.06 8.89 3.41
N VAL A 281 23.69 8.01 4.35
CA VAL A 281 24.37 6.73 4.61
C VAL A 281 23.46 5.51 4.50
N GLY A 282 22.13 5.71 4.47
CA GLY A 282 21.19 4.63 4.29
C GLY A 282 19.73 5.07 4.14
N ILE A 283 18.84 4.10 3.98
CA ILE A 283 17.39 4.28 4.04
C ILE A 283 16.84 3.21 4.98
N LEU A 284 15.96 3.63 5.88
CA LEU A 284 15.23 2.75 6.76
C LEU A 284 13.75 2.75 6.35
N ALA A 285 13.19 1.61 5.98
CA ALA A 285 11.77 1.44 5.67
C ALA A 285 11.03 0.68 6.78
N GLU A 286 9.69 0.77 6.79
CA GLU A 286 8.84 -0.04 7.68
C GLU A 286 9.17 -1.54 7.61
N ARG A 287 9.44 -2.06 6.42
CA ARG A 287 9.88 -3.44 6.20
C ARG A 287 11.16 -3.82 6.93
N ASP A 288 12.10 -2.89 7.06
CA ASP A 288 13.36 -3.16 7.77
C ASP A 288 13.11 -3.30 9.27
N LEU A 289 12.15 -2.54 9.81
CA LEU A 289 11.73 -2.61 11.21
C LEU A 289 10.97 -3.89 11.55
N LEU A 290 10.42 -4.61 10.55
CA LEU A 290 9.82 -5.93 10.78
C LEU A 290 10.83 -7.00 11.21
N LYS A 291 12.13 -6.77 11.03
CA LYS A 291 13.20 -7.70 11.46
C LYS A 291 13.34 -7.78 12.99
N ILE A 292 12.73 -6.85 13.72
CA ILE A 292 12.73 -6.78 15.19
C ILE A 292 11.79 -7.84 15.80
N PHE A 293 10.74 -8.22 15.06
CA PHE A 293 9.81 -9.28 15.40
C PHE A 293 10.32 -10.62 14.84
#